data_AF-A0A973D3C7-F1
#
_entry.id   AF-A0A973D3C7-F1
#
_cell.length_a   1.000
_cell.length_b   1.000
_cell.length_c   1.000
_cell.angle_alpha   90.00
_cell.angle_beta   90.00
_cell.angle_gamma   90.00
#
_symmetry.space_group_name_H-M   'P 1'
#
loop_
_entity.id
_entity.type
_entity.pdbx_description
1 polymer ?
#
loop_
_entity_poly.entity_id
_entity_poly.type
_entity_poly.pdbx_seq_one_letter_code
_entity_poly.pdbx_strand_id
1 'polypeptide(L)'
;MIALPEIRILNFYRPGRVWMAATLLTVLLGATMTSYGDQDGLERYRRIEDRTFDWAVAPGLGDPSGALRVRVEKALEELRIWLGSESTRRPLLVLVAGHQGLNGALAGLGAAAVPRWVPAVALTSRAIAVIDFQHLVRHPAKGSATLVHELAHLVLEEAGGRLPRWVHEGIAQSVARQQPDPSTRRTLILLARKDDLVPITQLDQVLPADHFHASLLYAEALLFIDWTRRRWGENLHARILERCQKGAAWSDGFEQVAGVSIEQATEQWRTELAGSDVFVGLLIDFILSWKGLALLVVAAALTQRFRRQARLNEMREEEEWNSPTSPTSDGQSPTDRSENTG
;
A
#
# COMPACT_ATOMS: atom_id res chain seq x y z
N MET A 1 35.06 -0.59 16.44
CA MET A 1 34.47 -1.92 16.17
C MET A 1 33.24 -2.07 17.05
N ILE A 2 32.06 -1.79 16.51
CA ILE A 2 30.77 -2.02 17.17
C ILE A 2 29.95 -2.85 16.19
N ALA A 3 29.62 -4.07 16.61
CA ALA A 3 28.87 -5.04 15.84
C ALA A 3 27.43 -4.56 15.61
N LEU A 4 26.98 -4.62 14.36
CA LEU A 4 25.57 -4.45 13.99
C LEU A 4 24.84 -5.80 14.19
N PRO A 5 23.58 -5.80 14.64
CA PRO A 5 22.82 -7.04 14.82
C PRO A 5 22.40 -7.62 13.46
N GLU A 6 22.66 -8.92 13.28
CA GLU A 6 22.19 -9.72 12.14
C GLU A 6 20.66 -9.64 12.02
N ILE A 7 20.19 -9.15 10.88
CA ILE A 7 18.79 -9.33 10.46
C ILE A 7 18.70 -10.76 9.92
N ARG A 8 18.15 -11.67 10.73
CA ARG A 8 17.77 -13.02 10.28
C ARG A 8 16.65 -12.92 9.26
N ILE A 9 17.00 -13.08 7.99
CA ILE A 9 16.07 -13.35 6.91
C ILE A 9 15.59 -14.80 7.11
N LEU A 10 14.27 -14.98 7.28
CA LEU A 10 13.62 -16.27 7.35
C LEU A 10 13.83 -17.03 6.03
N ASN A 11 14.71 -18.02 6.06
CA ASN A 11 14.89 -19.01 5.01
C ASN A 11 13.61 -19.84 4.84
N PHE A 12 12.86 -19.58 3.76
CA PHE A 12 11.87 -20.53 3.25
C PHE A 12 12.28 -20.99 1.86
N TYR A 13 13.13 -22.02 1.79
CA TYR A 13 12.99 -23.09 0.80
C TYR A 13 13.98 -24.24 1.09
N ARG A 14 13.46 -25.47 1.27
CA ARG A 14 14.14 -26.71 0.90
C ARG A 14 13.10 -27.79 0.58
N PRO A 15 13.20 -28.49 -0.57
CA PRO A 15 12.26 -29.54 -0.94
C PRO A 15 12.69 -30.88 -0.35
N GLY A 16 11.72 -31.71 0.08
CA GLY A 16 12.03 -33.09 0.47
C GLY A 16 10.91 -33.87 1.13
N ARG A 17 10.25 -34.72 0.32
CA ARG A 17 9.72 -36.06 0.65
C ARG A 17 8.46 -36.18 1.54
N VAL A 18 7.34 -36.33 0.83
CA VAL A 18 6.36 -37.45 0.91
C VAL A 18 6.19 -38.11 2.28
N TRP A 19 5.02 -37.89 2.89
CA TRP A 19 4.22 -38.94 3.53
C TRP A 19 2.74 -38.73 3.22
N MET A 20 2.13 -39.79 2.66
CA MET A 20 0.70 -39.96 2.47
C MET A 20 -0.03 -39.95 3.82
N ALA A 21 -1.04 -39.11 3.94
CA ALA A 21 -2.21 -39.41 4.75
C ALA A 21 -3.44 -38.92 3.97
N ALA A 22 -4.12 -39.89 3.36
CA ALA A 22 -5.36 -39.69 2.65
C ALA A 22 -6.47 -39.40 3.67
N THR A 23 -7.10 -38.24 3.55
CA THR A 23 -8.47 -38.03 4.04
C THR A 23 -9.28 -37.53 2.86
N LEU A 24 -9.88 -38.49 2.17
CA LEU A 24 -10.95 -38.29 1.20
C LEU A 24 -12.11 -37.58 1.91
N LEU A 25 -12.37 -36.32 1.56
CA LEU A 25 -13.71 -35.78 1.67
C LEU A 25 -14.21 -35.48 0.26
N THR A 26 -14.77 -36.51 -0.34
CA THR A 26 -15.55 -36.43 -1.58
C THR A 26 -16.84 -35.69 -1.25
N VAL A 27 -16.95 -34.42 -1.62
CA VAL A 27 -18.26 -33.77 -1.76
C VAL A 27 -18.56 -33.71 -3.25
N LEU A 28 -19.29 -34.74 -3.69
CA LEU A 28 -19.80 -34.90 -5.03
C LEU A 28 -20.92 -33.91 -5.31
N LEU A 29 -20.95 -33.44 -6.56
CA LEU A 29 -21.95 -32.58 -7.19
C LEU A 29 -23.39 -32.82 -6.73
N GLY A 30 -24.11 -31.74 -6.51
CA GLY A 30 -25.56 -31.77 -6.36
C GLY A 30 -26.16 -30.46 -5.85
N ALA A 31 -25.86 -29.32 -6.49
CA ALA A 31 -26.65 -28.11 -6.28
C ALA A 31 -27.29 -27.71 -7.62
N THR A 32 -28.49 -28.25 -7.79
CA THR A 32 -29.54 -27.73 -8.66
C THR A 32 -29.56 -26.21 -8.68
N MET A 33 -29.83 -25.62 -9.86
CA MET A 33 -30.18 -24.20 -10.04
C MET A 33 -31.08 -23.70 -8.90
N THR A 34 -30.50 -23.04 -7.90
CA THR A 34 -31.24 -22.33 -6.88
C THR A 34 -31.50 -20.92 -7.36
N SER A 35 -32.77 -20.74 -7.70
CA SER A 35 -33.54 -19.50 -7.75
C SER A 35 -33.03 -18.39 -6.81
N TYR A 36 -33.28 -17.16 -7.26
CA TYR A 36 -32.98 -15.83 -6.73
C TYR A 36 -33.56 -15.52 -5.32
N GLY A 37 -33.49 -16.44 -4.35
CA GLY A 37 -34.39 -16.43 -3.18
C GLY A 37 -33.83 -16.86 -1.84
N ASP A 38 -32.53 -16.71 -1.56
CA ASP A 38 -32.01 -16.94 -0.21
C ASP A 38 -31.14 -15.75 0.25
N GLN A 39 -31.79 -14.75 0.85
CA GLN A 39 -31.18 -13.62 1.55
C GLN A 39 -31.64 -13.57 3.02
N ASP A 40 -31.71 -14.74 3.67
CA ASP A 40 -32.23 -14.92 5.04
C ASP A 40 -31.44 -14.16 6.14
N GLY A 41 -30.34 -13.46 5.81
CA GLY A 41 -29.55 -12.68 6.76
C GLY A 41 -29.85 -11.18 6.85
N LEU A 42 -30.66 -10.62 5.94
CA LEU A 42 -30.86 -9.17 5.79
C LEU A 42 -32.31 -8.71 6.00
N GLU A 43 -33.18 -9.53 6.60
CA GLU A 43 -34.62 -9.23 6.78
C GLU A 43 -34.89 -7.89 7.49
N ARG A 44 -34.04 -7.56 8.47
CA ARG A 44 -34.11 -6.29 9.23
C ARG A 44 -33.62 -5.07 8.45
N TYR A 45 -33.03 -5.26 7.27
CA TYR A 45 -32.50 -4.16 6.45
C TYR A 45 -33.62 -3.60 5.59
N ARG A 46 -33.74 -2.28 5.59
CA ARG A 46 -34.70 -1.59 4.71
C ARG A 46 -34.19 -1.63 3.27
N ARG A 47 -35.01 -2.16 2.37
CA ARG A 47 -34.72 -2.23 0.94
C ARG A 47 -35.12 -0.95 0.24
N ILE A 48 -34.27 -0.48 -0.66
CA ILE A 48 -34.56 0.64 -1.55
C ILE A 48 -34.14 0.20 -2.95
N GLU A 49 -35.11 0.07 -3.84
CA GLU A 49 -34.85 -0.31 -5.22
C GLU A 49 -34.38 0.88 -6.04
N ASP A 50 -33.35 0.67 -6.87
CA ASP A 50 -32.85 1.66 -7.81
C ASP A 50 -32.82 1.10 -9.24
N ARG A 51 -32.70 1.95 -10.25
CA ARG A 51 -32.69 1.50 -11.64
C ARG A 51 -31.48 0.62 -11.97
N THR A 52 -30.31 0.93 -11.40
CA THR A 52 -29.02 0.34 -11.79
C THR A 52 -28.37 -0.53 -10.70
N PHE A 53 -28.83 -0.43 -9.45
CA PHE A 53 -28.39 -1.21 -8.30
C PHE A 53 -29.51 -1.23 -7.24
N ASP A 54 -29.34 -1.90 -6.13
CA ASP A 54 -30.30 -1.90 -5.01
C ASP A 54 -29.60 -1.58 -3.70
N TRP A 55 -30.33 -1.05 -2.73
CA TRP A 55 -29.82 -0.83 -1.38
C TRP A 55 -30.44 -1.80 -0.37
N ALA A 56 -29.64 -2.19 0.61
CA ALA A 56 -30.10 -2.71 1.89
C ALA A 56 -29.49 -1.86 3.01
N VAL A 57 -30.31 -1.10 3.73
CA VAL A 57 -29.84 -0.16 4.75
C VAL A 57 -30.10 -0.71 6.15
N ALA A 58 -29.03 -0.82 6.96
CA ALA A 58 -29.15 -1.32 8.33
C ALA A 58 -30.07 -0.43 9.19
N PRO A 59 -30.78 -1.00 10.18
CA PRO A 59 -31.59 -0.23 11.12
C PRO A 59 -30.80 0.89 11.80
N GLY A 60 -31.42 2.05 11.95
CA GLY A 60 -30.81 3.22 12.59
C GLY A 60 -29.89 4.05 11.70
N LEU A 61 -29.61 3.62 10.47
CA LEU A 61 -29.02 4.47 9.44
C LEU A 61 -30.11 5.28 8.73
N GLY A 62 -29.77 6.53 8.42
CA GLY A 62 -30.56 7.35 7.50
C GLY A 62 -30.45 6.86 6.06
N ASP A 63 -31.29 7.40 5.19
CA ASP A 63 -31.28 7.02 3.79
C ASP A 63 -29.98 7.50 3.09
N PRO A 64 -29.47 6.75 2.10
CA PRO A 64 -28.32 7.19 1.32
C PRO A 64 -28.61 8.55 0.67
N SER A 65 -27.67 9.48 0.78
CA SER A 65 -27.85 10.81 0.18
C SER A 65 -27.94 10.74 -1.34
N GLY A 66 -28.64 11.67 -1.97
CA GLY A 66 -28.71 11.76 -3.43
C GLY A 66 -27.32 11.87 -4.09
N ALA A 67 -26.38 12.55 -3.43
CA ALA A 67 -24.99 12.63 -3.89
C ALA A 67 -24.26 11.27 -3.87
N LEU A 68 -24.53 10.41 -2.87
CA LEU A 68 -23.99 9.06 -2.85
C LEU A 68 -24.60 8.20 -3.96
N ARG A 69 -25.92 8.29 -4.17
CA ARG A 69 -26.64 7.58 -5.23
C ARG A 69 -26.06 7.89 -6.62
N VAL A 70 -25.90 9.17 -6.94
CA VAL A 70 -25.28 9.62 -8.20
C VAL A 70 -23.84 9.14 -8.33
N ARG A 71 -23.06 9.15 -7.24
CA ARG A 71 -21.68 8.66 -7.25
C ARG A 71 -21.60 7.17 -7.56
N VAL A 72 -22.46 6.35 -6.95
CA VAL A 72 -22.52 4.90 -7.22
C VAL A 72 -22.94 4.64 -8.66
N GLU A 73 -24.01 5.30 -9.14
CA GLU A 73 -24.50 5.13 -10.51
C GLU A 73 -23.41 5.44 -11.53
N LYS A 74 -22.76 6.60 -11.37
CA LYS A 74 -21.65 7.03 -12.22
C LYS A 74 -20.46 6.06 -12.16
N ALA A 75 -20.08 5.60 -10.96
CA ALA A 75 -18.96 4.67 -10.80
C ALA A 75 -19.24 3.33 -11.48
N LEU A 76 -20.45 2.76 -11.33
CA LEU A 76 -20.83 1.53 -12.01
C LEU A 76 -20.83 1.68 -13.54
N GLU A 77 -21.36 2.79 -14.05
CA GLU A 77 -21.36 3.09 -15.49
C GLU A 77 -19.92 3.22 -16.04
N GLU A 78 -19.08 4.03 -15.41
CA GLU A 78 -17.68 4.21 -15.80
C GLU A 78 -16.90 2.89 -15.74
N LEU A 79 -17.08 2.10 -14.67
CA LEU A 79 -16.43 0.80 -14.51
C LEU A 79 -16.82 -0.19 -15.61
N ARG A 80 -18.12 -0.26 -15.95
CA ARG A 80 -18.60 -1.14 -17.03
C ARG A 80 -18.00 -0.76 -18.37
N ILE A 81 -17.93 0.54 -18.68
CA ILE A 81 -17.29 1.04 -19.89
C ILE A 81 -15.79 0.70 -19.89
N TRP A 82 -15.09 0.99 -18.79
CA TRP A 82 -13.63 0.81 -18.70
C TRP A 82 -13.20 -0.66 -18.71
N LEU A 83 -14.02 -1.55 -18.14
CA LEU A 83 -13.75 -2.99 -18.07
C LEU A 83 -14.39 -3.77 -19.22
N GLY A 84 -15.14 -3.10 -20.11
CA GLY A 84 -15.81 -3.74 -21.25
C GLY A 84 -16.95 -4.67 -20.86
N SER A 85 -17.63 -4.42 -19.75
CA SER A 85 -18.79 -5.20 -19.30
C SER A 85 -20.09 -4.67 -19.88
N GLU A 86 -20.83 -5.51 -20.59
CA GLU A 86 -22.19 -5.22 -21.09
C GLU A 86 -23.29 -5.59 -20.09
N SER A 87 -22.91 -6.03 -18.89
CA SER A 87 -23.86 -6.48 -17.87
C SER A 87 -24.80 -5.37 -17.41
N THR A 88 -26.08 -5.71 -17.31
CA THR A 88 -27.13 -4.87 -16.69
C THR A 88 -27.52 -5.35 -15.29
N ARG A 89 -26.74 -6.29 -14.72
CA ARG A 89 -27.00 -6.84 -13.37
C ARG A 89 -27.07 -5.71 -12.34
N ARG A 90 -28.03 -5.78 -11.42
CA ARG A 90 -28.21 -4.79 -10.37
C ARG A 90 -27.53 -5.30 -9.10
N PRO A 91 -26.36 -4.78 -8.73
CA PRO A 91 -25.70 -5.19 -7.50
C PRO A 91 -26.47 -4.68 -6.28
N LEU A 92 -26.41 -5.42 -5.17
CA LEU A 92 -26.96 -5.01 -3.89
C LEU A 92 -25.87 -4.35 -3.03
N LEU A 93 -26.09 -3.09 -2.66
CA LEU A 93 -25.23 -2.35 -1.75
C LEU A 93 -25.83 -2.37 -0.34
N VAL A 94 -25.18 -3.10 0.55
CA VAL A 94 -25.56 -3.23 1.96
C VAL A 94 -24.82 -2.18 2.77
N LEU A 95 -25.55 -1.19 3.28
CA LEU A 95 -25.01 -0.15 4.14
C LEU A 95 -25.14 -0.55 5.61
N VAL A 96 -24.02 -0.56 6.31
CA VAL A 96 -23.91 -0.94 7.72
C VAL A 96 -23.27 0.16 8.55
N ALA A 97 -23.50 0.14 9.86
CA ALA A 97 -22.94 1.09 10.79
C ALA A 97 -21.72 0.48 11.51
N GLY A 98 -20.52 0.90 11.11
CA GLY A 98 -19.29 0.48 11.78
C GLY A 98 -18.93 -0.98 11.50
N HIS A 99 -17.77 -1.37 12.05
CA HIS A 99 -17.19 -2.68 11.86
C HIS A 99 -18.06 -3.85 12.37
N GLN A 100 -18.74 -3.67 13.51
CA GLN A 100 -19.64 -4.69 14.05
C GLN A 100 -20.84 -4.93 13.13
N GLY A 101 -21.41 -3.86 12.57
CA GLY A 101 -22.48 -3.97 11.58
C GLY A 101 -22.01 -4.70 10.32
N LEU A 102 -20.79 -4.41 9.87
CA LEU A 102 -20.17 -5.08 8.71
C LEU A 102 -20.01 -6.59 8.93
N ASN A 103 -19.38 -7.01 10.02
CA ASN A 103 -19.23 -8.44 10.31
C ASN A 103 -20.58 -9.12 10.61
N GLY A 104 -21.55 -8.40 11.18
CA GLY A 104 -22.91 -8.91 11.36
C GLY A 104 -23.63 -9.17 10.04
N ALA A 105 -23.52 -8.25 9.08
CA ALA A 105 -24.07 -8.42 7.73
C ALA A 105 -23.38 -9.56 6.98
N LEU A 106 -22.04 -9.64 7.05
CA LEU A 106 -21.28 -10.73 6.45
C LEU A 106 -21.70 -12.09 7.02
N ALA A 107 -21.84 -12.21 8.35
CA ALA A 107 -22.30 -13.43 8.99
C ALA A 107 -23.71 -13.82 8.53
N GLY A 108 -24.64 -12.87 8.44
CA GLY A 108 -25.99 -13.12 7.90
C GLY A 108 -25.96 -13.56 6.43
N LEU A 109 -24.97 -13.11 5.67
CA LEU A 109 -24.74 -13.55 4.28
C LEU A 109 -23.88 -14.83 4.20
N GLY A 110 -23.54 -15.48 5.31
CA GLY A 110 -22.69 -16.68 5.32
C GLY A 110 -21.25 -16.44 4.86
N ALA A 111 -20.75 -15.22 5.01
CA ALA A 111 -19.37 -14.84 4.71
C ALA A 111 -18.52 -14.75 6.01
N ALA A 112 -17.21 -14.95 5.87
CA ALA A 112 -16.29 -14.86 6.99
C ALA A 112 -16.16 -13.43 7.52
N ALA A 113 -15.91 -13.30 8.82
CA ALA A 113 -15.62 -12.01 9.44
C ALA A 113 -14.28 -11.46 8.95
N VAL A 114 -14.20 -10.14 8.86
CA VAL A 114 -12.98 -9.41 8.49
C VAL A 114 -12.42 -8.61 9.67
N PRO A 115 -11.15 -8.16 9.63
CA PRO A 115 -10.54 -7.29 10.63
C PRO A 115 -11.06 -5.85 10.66
N ARG A 116 -10.76 -5.13 11.74
CA ARG A 116 -11.31 -3.78 12.03
C ARG A 116 -10.95 -2.68 11.03
N TRP A 117 -9.82 -2.82 10.34
CA TRP A 117 -9.35 -1.83 9.37
C TRP A 117 -10.03 -1.97 8.00
N VAL A 118 -10.93 -2.95 7.85
CA VAL A 118 -11.62 -3.27 6.59
C VAL A 118 -12.96 -2.54 6.55
N PRO A 119 -13.09 -1.54 5.67
CA PRO A 119 -14.29 -0.72 5.64
C PRO A 119 -15.40 -1.27 4.74
N ALA A 120 -15.09 -2.21 3.84
CA ALA A 120 -16.04 -2.77 2.90
C ALA A 120 -15.57 -4.14 2.38
N VAL A 121 -16.51 -4.93 1.84
CA VAL A 121 -16.26 -6.26 1.25
C VAL A 121 -17.23 -6.51 0.09
N ALA A 122 -16.70 -6.92 -1.07
CA ALA A 122 -17.46 -7.43 -2.20
C ALA A 122 -17.61 -8.95 -2.17
N LEU A 123 -18.85 -9.45 -2.17
CA LEU A 123 -19.21 -10.85 -2.44
C LEU A 123 -19.55 -10.99 -3.93
N THR A 124 -18.51 -11.08 -4.76
CA THR A 124 -18.59 -10.91 -6.22
C THR A 124 -19.61 -11.81 -6.91
N SER A 125 -19.56 -13.13 -6.66
CA SER A 125 -20.49 -14.11 -7.24
C SER A 125 -21.97 -13.78 -6.97
N ARG A 126 -22.27 -13.14 -5.84
CA ARG A 126 -23.62 -12.75 -5.44
C ARG A 126 -23.99 -11.33 -5.87
N ALA A 127 -23.06 -10.57 -6.43
CA ALA A 127 -23.19 -9.14 -6.72
C ALA A 127 -23.65 -8.33 -5.49
N ILE A 128 -23.06 -8.62 -4.32
CA ILE A 128 -23.34 -7.90 -3.09
C ILE A 128 -22.07 -7.18 -2.64
N ALA A 129 -22.17 -5.89 -2.30
CA ALA A 129 -21.10 -5.19 -1.58
C ALA A 129 -21.61 -4.72 -0.22
N VAL A 130 -20.89 -5.07 0.84
CA VAL A 130 -21.18 -4.64 2.22
C VAL A 130 -20.24 -3.51 2.59
N ILE A 131 -20.77 -2.34 2.96
CA ILE A 131 -20.00 -1.10 3.10
C ILE A 131 -20.29 -0.44 4.45
N ASP A 132 -19.26 -0.20 5.25
CA ASP A 132 -19.34 0.64 6.44
C ASP A 132 -19.61 2.09 6.03
N PHE A 133 -20.87 2.49 6.16
CA PHE A 133 -21.35 3.82 5.81
C PHE A 133 -20.69 4.90 6.65
N GLN A 134 -20.35 4.61 7.91
CA GLN A 134 -19.69 5.60 8.76
C GLN A 134 -18.26 5.84 8.31
N HIS A 135 -17.53 4.81 7.88
CA HIS A 135 -16.19 4.98 7.31
C HIS A 135 -16.24 5.82 6.03
N LEU A 136 -17.21 5.55 5.14
CA LEU A 136 -17.42 6.30 3.91
C LEU A 136 -17.64 7.79 4.16
N VAL A 137 -18.44 8.14 5.18
CA VAL A 137 -18.73 9.53 5.55
C VAL A 137 -17.54 10.20 6.25
N ARG A 138 -16.85 9.49 7.17
CA ARG A 138 -15.70 10.04 7.93
C ARG A 138 -14.47 10.29 7.06
N HIS A 139 -14.31 9.54 5.97
CA HIS A 139 -13.15 9.65 5.09
C HIS A 139 -13.57 9.82 3.62
N PRO A 140 -14.08 10.99 3.19
CA PRO A 140 -14.71 11.14 1.87
C PRO A 140 -13.85 10.68 0.68
N ALA A 141 -12.56 11.04 0.65
CA ALA A 141 -11.65 10.67 -0.43
C ALA A 141 -11.32 9.15 -0.42
N LYS A 142 -10.85 8.64 0.73
CA LYS A 142 -10.50 7.21 0.88
C LYS A 142 -11.73 6.30 0.76
N GLY A 143 -12.85 6.73 1.31
CA GLY A 143 -14.14 6.06 1.22
C GLY A 143 -14.65 6.02 -0.21
N SER A 144 -14.51 7.10 -0.98
CA SER A 144 -14.84 7.08 -2.41
C SER A 144 -13.96 6.09 -3.19
N ALA A 145 -12.66 6.05 -2.93
CA ALA A 145 -11.77 5.08 -3.57
C ALA A 145 -12.12 3.65 -3.15
N THR A 146 -12.44 3.42 -1.88
CA THR A 146 -12.91 2.11 -1.37
C THR A 146 -14.20 1.68 -2.07
N LEU A 147 -15.17 2.58 -2.21
CA LEU A 147 -16.42 2.29 -2.91
C LEU A 147 -16.16 1.86 -4.36
N VAL A 148 -15.34 2.63 -5.10
CA VAL A 148 -15.01 2.28 -6.49
C VAL A 148 -14.28 0.95 -6.56
N HIS A 149 -13.39 0.65 -5.62
CA HIS A 149 -12.68 -0.62 -5.52
C HIS A 149 -13.65 -1.80 -5.34
N GLU A 150 -14.59 -1.74 -4.39
CA GLU A 150 -15.56 -2.82 -4.20
C GLU A 150 -16.52 -2.96 -5.40
N LEU A 151 -16.92 -1.86 -6.02
CA LEU A 151 -17.75 -1.92 -7.24
C LEU A 151 -16.98 -2.51 -8.41
N ALA A 152 -15.68 -2.23 -8.53
CA ALA A 152 -14.82 -2.79 -9.55
C ALA A 152 -14.74 -4.31 -9.42
N HIS A 153 -14.67 -4.85 -8.21
CA HIS A 153 -14.77 -6.29 -7.97
C HIS A 153 -16.07 -6.90 -8.51
N LEU A 154 -17.22 -6.25 -8.31
CA LEU A 154 -18.49 -6.74 -8.85
C LEU A 154 -18.50 -6.71 -10.39
N VAL A 155 -18.00 -5.64 -11.00
CA VAL A 155 -17.95 -5.50 -12.46
C VAL A 155 -16.92 -6.43 -13.10
N LEU A 156 -15.80 -6.71 -12.43
CA LEU A 156 -14.78 -7.65 -12.91
C LEU A 156 -15.32 -9.08 -13.02
N GLU A 157 -16.10 -9.51 -12.03
CA GLU A 157 -16.81 -10.80 -12.08
C GLU A 157 -17.77 -10.87 -13.28
N GLU A 158 -18.44 -9.75 -13.61
CA GLU A 158 -19.31 -9.65 -14.78
C GLU A 158 -18.52 -9.67 -16.10
N ALA A 159 -17.34 -9.05 -16.14
CA ALA A 159 -16.57 -8.78 -17.34
C ALA A 159 -15.65 -9.93 -17.77
N GLY A 160 -15.06 -10.66 -16.81
CA GLY A 160 -14.05 -11.67 -17.09
C GLY A 160 -14.23 -12.99 -16.32
N GLY A 161 -15.32 -13.12 -15.55
CA GLY A 161 -15.59 -14.29 -14.74
C GLY A 161 -14.48 -14.58 -13.72
N ARG A 162 -14.04 -15.84 -13.66
CA ARG A 162 -13.04 -16.28 -12.68
C ARG A 162 -11.63 -15.90 -13.11
N LEU A 163 -11.15 -14.78 -12.55
CA LEU A 163 -9.80 -14.27 -12.76
C LEU A 163 -8.83 -14.71 -11.64
N PRO A 164 -7.50 -14.68 -11.89
CA PRO A 164 -6.51 -14.77 -10.82
C PRO A 164 -6.74 -13.65 -9.79
N ARG A 165 -6.48 -13.93 -8.51
CA ARG A 165 -6.78 -13.00 -7.42
C ARG A 165 -5.93 -11.73 -7.52
N TRP A 166 -4.66 -11.85 -7.87
CA TRP A 166 -3.79 -10.69 -8.08
C TRP A 166 -4.30 -9.77 -9.21
N VAL A 167 -4.90 -10.33 -10.26
CA VAL A 167 -5.50 -9.54 -11.36
C VAL A 167 -6.70 -8.77 -10.85
N HIS A 168 -7.57 -9.48 -10.13
CA HIS A 168 -8.80 -8.93 -9.60
C HIS A 168 -8.53 -7.74 -8.66
N GLU A 169 -7.54 -7.89 -7.79
CA GLU A 169 -7.08 -6.85 -6.87
C GLU A 169 -6.36 -5.73 -7.60
N GLY A 170 -5.37 -6.03 -8.44
CA GLY A 170 -4.60 -5.02 -9.16
C GLY A 170 -5.46 -4.12 -10.04
N ILE A 171 -6.44 -4.67 -10.77
CA ILE A 171 -7.37 -3.88 -11.58
C ILE A 171 -8.30 -3.04 -10.68
N ALA A 172 -8.88 -3.64 -9.63
CA ALA A 172 -9.77 -2.91 -8.71
C ALA A 172 -9.05 -1.72 -8.04
N GLN A 173 -7.80 -1.91 -7.59
CA GLN A 173 -6.98 -0.83 -7.05
C GLN A 173 -6.66 0.24 -8.11
N SER A 174 -6.35 -0.19 -9.34
CA SER A 174 -5.98 0.71 -10.45
C SER A 174 -7.15 1.62 -10.86
N VAL A 175 -8.34 1.07 -11.10
CA VAL A 175 -9.54 1.86 -11.48
C VAL A 175 -10.04 2.74 -10.33
N ALA A 176 -9.85 2.29 -9.09
CA ALA A 176 -10.11 3.10 -7.89
C ALA A 176 -9.06 4.21 -7.66
N ARG A 177 -8.04 4.30 -8.52
CA ARG A 177 -6.91 5.25 -8.42
C ARG A 177 -6.21 5.21 -7.07
N GLN A 178 -6.19 4.03 -6.46
CA GLN A 178 -5.41 3.81 -5.26
C GLN A 178 -3.92 3.86 -5.62
N GLN A 179 -3.11 4.23 -4.64
CA GLN A 179 -1.66 4.27 -4.80
C GLN A 179 -1.04 3.59 -3.58
N PRO A 180 0.00 2.77 -3.79
CA PRO A 180 0.73 2.23 -2.66
C PRO A 180 1.42 3.36 -1.90
N ASP A 181 1.60 3.19 -0.59
CA ASP A 181 2.37 4.13 0.20
C ASP A 181 3.77 4.33 -0.41
N PRO A 182 4.36 5.54 -0.34
CA PRO A 182 5.68 5.80 -0.90
C PRO A 182 6.76 4.84 -0.39
N SER A 183 6.67 4.41 0.87
CA SER A 183 7.54 3.42 1.48
C SER A 183 7.37 2.04 0.85
N THR A 184 6.14 1.58 0.65
CA THR A 184 5.80 0.32 -0.03
C THR A 184 6.31 0.31 -1.46
N ARG A 185 6.05 1.38 -2.22
CA ARG A 185 6.56 1.52 -3.59
C ARG A 185 8.08 1.45 -3.64
N ARG A 186 8.77 2.12 -2.72
CA ARG A 186 10.23 2.08 -2.62
C ARG A 186 10.72 0.68 -2.25
N THR A 187 10.06 -0.02 -1.34
CA THR A 187 10.38 -1.42 -1.01
C THR A 187 10.31 -2.29 -2.26
N LEU A 188 9.26 -2.17 -3.08
CA LEU A 188 9.14 -2.91 -4.34
C LEU A 188 10.26 -2.57 -5.34
N ILE A 189 10.66 -1.30 -5.45
CA ILE A 189 11.82 -0.91 -6.28
C ILE A 189 13.12 -1.56 -5.77
N LEU A 190 13.33 -1.59 -4.45
CA LEU A 190 14.51 -2.22 -3.87
C LEU A 190 14.52 -3.74 -4.05
N LEU A 191 13.36 -4.40 -3.96
CA LEU A 191 13.22 -5.82 -4.28
C LEU A 191 13.49 -6.08 -5.77
N ALA A 192 13.00 -5.22 -6.67
CA ALA A 192 13.25 -5.34 -8.11
C ALA A 192 14.74 -5.29 -8.44
N ARG A 193 15.49 -4.39 -7.78
CA ARG A 193 16.95 -4.26 -7.95
C ARG A 193 17.74 -5.47 -7.45
N LYS A 194 17.20 -6.21 -6.49
CA LYS A 194 17.84 -7.39 -5.91
C LYS A 194 17.42 -8.71 -6.56
N ASP A 195 16.50 -8.64 -7.51
CA ASP A 195 15.84 -9.83 -8.08
C ASP A 195 15.05 -10.64 -7.03
N ASP A 196 14.51 -9.95 -6.02
CA ASP A 196 13.75 -10.54 -4.91
C ASP A 196 12.23 -10.27 -5.03
N LEU A 197 11.77 -9.75 -6.17
CA LEU A 197 10.32 -9.58 -6.41
C LEU A 197 9.65 -10.93 -6.65
N VAL A 198 8.37 -11.03 -6.26
CA VAL A 198 7.60 -12.24 -6.51
C VAL A 198 7.15 -12.20 -7.97
N PRO A 199 7.42 -13.24 -8.78
CA PRO A 199 6.89 -13.28 -10.14
C PRO A 199 5.36 -13.11 -10.12
N ILE A 200 4.83 -12.23 -10.97
CA ILE A 200 3.39 -11.90 -10.99
C ILE A 200 2.50 -13.14 -11.12
N THR A 201 2.94 -14.14 -11.90
CA THR A 201 2.24 -15.42 -12.08
C THR A 201 2.22 -16.32 -10.85
N GLN A 202 3.08 -16.05 -9.86
CA GLN A 202 3.17 -16.77 -8.59
C GLN A 202 2.48 -16.03 -7.43
N LEU A 203 2.01 -14.80 -7.65
CA LEU A 203 1.38 -14.01 -6.58
C LEU A 203 0.25 -14.78 -5.90
N ASP A 204 -0.64 -15.41 -6.65
CA ASP A 204 -1.76 -16.18 -6.08
C ASP A 204 -1.33 -17.34 -5.17
N GLN A 205 -0.12 -17.86 -5.35
CA GLN A 205 0.41 -18.96 -4.53
C GLN A 205 0.98 -18.48 -3.19
N VAL A 206 1.45 -17.23 -3.14
CA VAL A 206 2.05 -16.63 -1.94
C VAL A 206 1.12 -15.66 -1.23
N LEU A 207 0.07 -15.21 -1.90
CA LEU A 207 -0.98 -14.38 -1.32
C LEU A 207 -1.61 -15.16 -0.16
N PRO A 208 -1.51 -14.66 1.09
CA PRO A 208 -2.16 -15.30 2.22
C PRO A 208 -3.65 -15.47 1.93
N ALA A 209 -4.28 -16.52 2.44
CA ALA A 209 -5.73 -16.70 2.31
C ALA A 209 -6.51 -15.46 2.81
N ASP A 210 -5.91 -14.73 3.74
CA ASP A 210 -6.37 -13.43 4.19
C ASP A 210 -5.84 -12.28 3.30
N HIS A 211 -6.75 -11.57 2.64
CA HIS A 211 -6.47 -10.38 1.82
C HIS A 211 -5.68 -9.29 2.59
N PHE A 212 -5.83 -9.21 3.92
CA PHE A 212 -5.35 -8.08 4.70
C PHE A 212 -3.85 -8.11 5.00
N HIS A 213 -3.24 -9.29 5.03
CA HIS A 213 -1.80 -9.45 5.28
C HIS A 213 -0.96 -9.32 4.00
N ALA A 214 -1.59 -9.02 2.86
CA ALA A 214 -0.98 -9.10 1.53
C ALA A 214 -0.68 -7.73 0.89
N SER A 215 -0.65 -6.64 1.67
CA SER A 215 -0.61 -5.27 1.14
C SER A 215 0.58 -5.00 0.19
N LEU A 216 1.75 -5.59 0.45
CA LEU A 216 2.92 -5.45 -0.44
C LEU A 216 2.70 -6.16 -1.78
N LEU A 217 2.11 -7.36 -1.77
CA LEU A 217 1.84 -8.16 -2.96
C LEU A 217 0.71 -7.56 -3.81
N TYR A 218 -0.31 -6.96 -3.17
CA TYR A 218 -1.32 -6.20 -3.90
C TYR A 218 -0.77 -4.90 -4.47
N ALA A 219 0.11 -4.21 -3.75
CA ALA A 219 0.83 -3.08 -4.31
C ALA A 219 1.68 -3.49 -5.53
N GLU A 220 2.29 -4.68 -5.51
CA GLU A 220 3.00 -5.27 -6.64
C GLU A 220 2.06 -5.47 -7.85
N ALA A 221 0.93 -6.14 -7.62
CA ALA A 221 -0.10 -6.35 -8.64
C ALA A 221 -0.63 -5.05 -9.24
N LEU A 222 -0.96 -4.05 -8.39
CA LEU A 222 -1.40 -2.72 -8.82
C LEU A 222 -0.36 -2.05 -9.72
N LEU A 223 0.89 -1.99 -9.28
CA LEU A 223 1.95 -1.31 -10.04
C LEU A 223 2.21 -1.99 -11.39
N PHE A 224 2.12 -3.32 -11.43
CA PHE A 224 2.20 -4.09 -12.67
C PHE A 224 1.00 -3.80 -13.59
N ILE A 225 -0.23 -3.88 -13.08
CA ILE A 225 -1.45 -3.57 -13.85
C ILE A 225 -1.41 -2.14 -14.42
N ASP A 226 -1.05 -1.14 -13.61
CA ASP A 226 -0.87 0.24 -14.08
C ASP A 226 0.24 0.37 -15.14
N TRP A 227 1.34 -0.36 -14.99
CA TRP A 227 2.40 -0.40 -15.98
C TRP A 227 1.91 -0.98 -17.31
N THR A 228 1.20 -2.11 -17.29
CA THR A 228 0.64 -2.71 -18.52
C THR A 228 -0.31 -1.74 -19.24
N ARG A 229 -1.16 -1.02 -18.50
CA ARG A 229 -2.05 0.00 -19.07
C ARG A 229 -1.28 1.12 -19.76
N ARG A 230 -0.22 1.64 -19.13
CA ARG A 230 0.65 2.66 -19.72
C ARG A 230 1.40 2.16 -20.96
N ARG A 231 1.77 0.89 -20.98
CA ARG A 231 2.60 0.28 -22.03
C ARG A 231 1.80 -0.08 -23.29
N TRP A 232 0.59 -0.61 -23.14
CA TRP A 232 -0.25 -1.10 -24.25
C TRP A 232 -1.58 -0.34 -24.44
N GLY A 233 -1.87 0.64 -23.59
CA GLY A 233 -3.03 1.52 -23.69
C GLY A 233 -4.15 1.21 -22.69
N GLU A 234 -5.03 2.20 -22.49
CA GLU A 234 -6.10 2.18 -21.47
C GLU A 234 -7.11 1.02 -21.66
N ASN A 235 -7.34 0.60 -22.91
CA ASN A 235 -8.29 -0.48 -23.22
C ASN A 235 -7.68 -1.90 -23.16
N LEU A 236 -6.43 -2.03 -22.71
CA LEU A 236 -5.74 -3.33 -22.64
C LEU A 236 -6.55 -4.34 -21.83
N HIS A 237 -6.92 -3.99 -20.60
CA HIS A 237 -7.56 -4.93 -19.67
C HIS A 237 -8.95 -5.33 -20.15
N ALA A 238 -9.76 -4.41 -20.69
CA ALA A 238 -11.06 -4.72 -21.28
C ALA A 238 -10.94 -5.77 -22.41
N ARG A 239 -9.94 -5.62 -23.30
CA ARG A 239 -9.69 -6.59 -24.39
C ARG A 239 -9.25 -7.96 -23.88
N ILE A 240 -8.55 -8.02 -22.74
CA ILE A 240 -8.16 -9.29 -22.10
C ILE A 240 -9.39 -9.92 -21.43
N LEU A 241 -10.18 -9.12 -20.71
CA LEU A 241 -11.41 -9.57 -20.04
C LEU A 241 -12.41 -10.15 -21.05
N GLU A 242 -12.58 -9.52 -22.22
CA GLU A 242 -13.41 -10.05 -23.30
C GLU A 242 -13.02 -11.49 -23.71
N ARG A 243 -11.73 -11.80 -23.71
CA ARG A 243 -11.23 -13.17 -23.99
C ARG A 243 -11.44 -14.09 -22.80
N CYS A 244 -11.25 -13.61 -21.58
CA CYS A 244 -11.51 -14.38 -20.36
C CYS A 244 -12.99 -14.78 -20.26
N GLN A 245 -13.89 -13.88 -20.63
CA GLN A 245 -15.33 -14.16 -20.70
C GLN A 245 -15.68 -15.27 -21.69
N LYS A 246 -14.87 -15.44 -22.74
CA LYS A 246 -14.98 -16.52 -23.74
C LYS A 246 -14.28 -17.82 -23.30
N GLY A 247 -13.76 -17.87 -22.07
CA GLY A 247 -13.15 -19.06 -21.46
C GLY A 247 -11.63 -19.13 -21.55
N ALA A 248 -10.94 -18.11 -22.06
CA ALA A 248 -9.48 -18.08 -22.06
C ALA A 248 -8.93 -17.83 -20.64
N ALA A 249 -7.77 -18.40 -20.31
CA ALA A 249 -7.05 -17.99 -19.11
C ALA A 249 -6.51 -16.55 -19.28
N TRP A 250 -6.35 -15.83 -18.16
CA TRP A 250 -5.82 -14.46 -18.18
C TRP A 250 -4.45 -14.36 -18.88
N SER A 251 -3.55 -15.32 -18.65
CA SER A 251 -2.23 -15.38 -19.31
C SER A 251 -2.36 -15.44 -20.83
N ASP A 252 -3.25 -16.30 -21.32
CA ASP A 252 -3.45 -16.52 -22.76
C ASP A 252 -4.11 -15.30 -23.39
N GLY A 253 -5.09 -14.72 -22.70
CA GLY A 253 -5.73 -13.47 -23.10
C GLY A 253 -4.75 -12.32 -23.15
N PHE A 254 -3.86 -12.21 -22.15
CA PHE A 254 -2.79 -11.21 -22.11
C PHE A 254 -1.85 -11.37 -23.30
N GLU A 255 -1.34 -12.58 -23.56
CA GLU A 255 -0.42 -12.84 -24.65
C GLU A 255 -1.04 -12.54 -26.03
N GLN A 256 -2.30 -12.93 -26.24
CA GLN A 256 -3.03 -12.65 -27.48
C GLN A 256 -3.27 -11.15 -27.74
N VAL A 257 -3.32 -10.32 -26.69
CA VAL A 257 -3.60 -8.88 -26.80
C VAL A 257 -2.31 -8.06 -26.80
N ALA A 258 -1.37 -8.39 -25.93
CA ALA A 258 -0.10 -7.68 -25.73
C ALA A 258 1.00 -8.11 -26.70
N GLY A 259 0.90 -9.32 -27.27
CA GLY A 259 1.88 -9.92 -28.19
C GLY A 259 3.14 -10.45 -27.50
N VAL A 260 3.16 -10.51 -26.17
CA VAL A 260 4.25 -11.04 -25.34
C VAL A 260 3.66 -11.86 -24.20
N SER A 261 4.39 -12.87 -23.73
CA SER A 261 3.94 -13.66 -22.58
C SER A 261 3.90 -12.82 -21.31
N ILE A 262 3.09 -13.24 -20.33
CA ILE A 262 2.98 -12.54 -19.04
C ILE A 262 4.32 -12.58 -18.28
N GLU A 263 5.12 -13.63 -18.43
CA GLU A 263 6.46 -13.77 -17.86
C GLU A 263 7.43 -12.77 -18.49
N GLN A 264 7.41 -12.63 -19.82
CA GLN A 264 8.23 -11.64 -20.52
C GLN A 264 7.87 -10.21 -20.10
N ALA A 265 6.57 -9.92 -19.97
CA ALA A 265 6.10 -8.63 -19.49
C ALA A 265 6.52 -8.37 -18.04
N THR A 266 6.47 -9.39 -17.18
CA THR A 266 6.91 -9.32 -15.78
C THR A 266 8.39 -8.95 -15.70
N GLU A 267 9.24 -9.59 -16.51
CA GLU A 267 10.68 -9.32 -16.52
C GLU A 267 11.02 -7.92 -17.04
N GLN A 268 10.33 -7.47 -18.10
CA GLN A 268 10.45 -6.10 -18.60
C GLN A 268 10.06 -5.08 -17.53
N TRP A 269 8.91 -5.28 -16.89
CA TRP A 269 8.44 -4.42 -15.82
C TRP A 269 9.39 -4.38 -14.64
N ARG A 270 9.90 -5.53 -14.19
CA ARG A 270 10.89 -5.63 -13.11
C ARG A 270 12.14 -4.80 -13.41
N THR A 271 12.66 -4.90 -14.63
CA THR A 271 13.83 -4.14 -15.09
C THR A 271 13.57 -2.63 -15.08
N GLU A 272 12.41 -2.19 -15.59
CA GLU A 272 12.02 -0.77 -15.58
C GLU A 272 11.79 -0.25 -14.15
N LEU A 273 11.15 -1.06 -13.30
CA LEU A 273 10.91 -0.72 -11.91
C LEU A 273 12.22 -0.58 -11.13
N ALA A 274 13.19 -1.48 -11.37
CA ALA A 274 14.51 -1.42 -10.75
C ALA A 274 15.28 -0.13 -11.12
N GLY A 275 15.07 0.39 -12.34
CA GLY A 275 15.63 1.65 -12.82
C GLY A 275 15.00 2.91 -12.23
N SER A 276 13.89 2.80 -11.50
CA SER A 276 13.21 3.95 -10.90
C SER A 276 14.04 4.61 -9.78
N ASP A 277 14.02 5.94 -9.70
CA ASP A 277 14.75 6.67 -8.66
C ASP A 277 14.09 6.51 -7.27
N VAL A 278 14.92 6.24 -6.26
CA VAL A 278 14.53 6.11 -4.85
C VAL A 278 15.26 7.12 -3.95
N PHE A 279 16.23 7.85 -4.48
CA PHE A 279 17.15 8.68 -3.70
C PHE A 279 16.42 9.82 -2.99
N VAL A 280 15.52 10.51 -3.69
CA VAL A 280 14.70 11.59 -3.12
C VAL A 280 13.89 11.09 -1.92
N GLY A 281 13.22 9.94 -2.07
CA GLY A 281 12.43 9.36 -0.99
C GLY A 281 13.29 8.94 0.20
N LEU A 282 14.47 8.38 -0.02
CA LEU A 282 15.40 8.03 1.05
C LEU A 282 15.94 9.26 1.79
N LEU A 283 16.22 10.34 1.07
CA LEU A 283 16.67 11.60 1.64
C LEU A 283 15.59 12.23 2.54
N ILE A 284 14.33 12.27 2.05
CA ILE A 284 13.20 12.78 2.83
C ILE A 284 13.01 11.95 4.11
N ASP A 285 13.00 10.62 4.00
CA ASP A 285 12.88 9.73 5.16
C ASP A 285 14.01 9.95 6.16
N PHE A 286 15.25 10.12 5.68
CA PHE A 286 16.40 10.40 6.53
C PHE A 286 16.22 11.71 7.30
N ILE A 287 15.87 12.80 6.61
CA ILE A 287 15.66 14.14 7.18
C ILE A 287 14.55 14.11 8.24
N LEU A 288 13.43 13.44 7.96
CA LEU A 288 12.28 13.37 8.85
C LEU A 288 12.42 12.32 9.98
N SER A 289 13.42 11.45 9.90
CA SER A 289 13.69 10.46 10.95
C SER A 289 14.42 11.06 12.15
N TRP A 290 14.38 10.33 13.28
CA TRP A 290 15.20 10.64 14.45
C TRP A 290 16.71 10.71 14.13
N LYS A 291 17.17 10.02 13.07
CA LYS A 291 18.57 10.06 12.63
C LYS A 291 18.93 11.42 12.03
N GLY A 292 18.03 12.02 11.25
CA GLY A 292 18.19 13.38 10.73
C GLY A 292 18.26 14.39 11.86
N LEU A 293 17.38 14.26 12.86
CA LEU A 293 17.42 15.09 14.07
C LEU A 293 18.74 14.91 14.85
N ALA A 294 19.19 13.67 15.05
CA ALA A 294 20.45 13.39 15.74
C ALA A 294 21.65 14.00 14.98
N LEU A 295 21.67 13.91 13.65
CA LEU A 295 22.70 14.53 12.82
C LEU A 295 22.72 16.05 12.98
N LEU A 296 21.54 16.69 13.01
CA LEU A 296 21.43 18.13 13.25
C LEU A 296 21.97 18.52 14.63
N VAL A 297 21.66 17.75 15.67
CA VAL A 297 22.18 18.00 17.03
C VAL A 297 23.71 17.86 17.06
N VAL A 298 24.26 16.83 16.42
CA VAL A 298 25.73 16.65 16.31
C VAL A 298 26.36 17.81 15.53
N ALA A 299 25.78 18.22 14.41
CA ALA A 299 26.25 19.37 13.64
C ALA A 299 26.19 20.67 14.46
N ALA A 300 25.13 20.87 15.23
CA ALA A 300 24.99 22.01 16.14
C ALA A 300 26.06 21.99 17.25
N ALA A 301 26.31 20.82 17.85
CA ALA A 301 27.33 20.66 18.88
C ALA A 301 28.75 20.89 18.34
N LEU A 302 29.05 20.39 17.14
CA LEU A 302 30.34 20.60 16.47
C LEU A 302 30.52 22.09 16.11
N THR A 303 29.53 22.72 15.48
CA THR A 303 29.60 24.15 15.15
C THR A 303 29.69 25.02 16.40
N GLN A 304 28.99 24.67 17.48
CA GLN A 304 29.13 25.35 18.78
C GLN A 304 30.52 25.15 19.37
N ARG A 305 31.09 23.94 19.27
CA ARG A 305 32.46 23.65 19.74
C ARG A 305 33.49 24.49 18.98
N PHE A 306 33.41 24.54 17.65
CA PHE A 306 34.31 25.36 16.84
C PHE A 306 34.16 26.86 17.13
N ARG A 307 32.92 27.36 17.26
CA ARG A 307 32.64 28.75 17.66
C ARG A 307 33.13 29.09 19.07
N ARG A 308 33.12 28.12 19.99
CA ARG A 308 33.63 28.30 21.36
C ARG A 308 35.17 28.31 21.37
N GLN A 309 35.81 27.45 20.58
CA GLN A 309 37.27 27.45 20.44
C GLN A 309 37.78 28.74 19.81
N ALA A 310 37.12 29.24 18.76
CA ALA A 310 37.49 30.52 18.14
C ALA A 310 37.43 31.68 19.16
N ARG A 311 36.35 31.78 19.93
CA ARG A 311 36.21 32.80 20.99
C ARG A 311 37.27 32.68 22.11
N LEU A 312 37.62 31.46 22.50
CA LEU A 312 38.66 31.26 23.53
C LEU A 312 40.07 31.59 23.02
N ASN A 313 40.34 31.38 21.73
CA ASN A 313 41.63 31.77 21.13
C ASN A 313 41.75 33.29 21.04
N GLU A 314 40.69 33.99 20.64
CA GLU A 314 40.63 35.45 20.62
C GLU A 314 40.87 36.06 22.02
N MET A 315 40.21 35.52 23.05
CA MET A 315 40.46 35.94 24.45
C MET A 315 41.89 35.70 24.91
N ARG A 316 42.54 34.61 24.48
CA ARG A 316 43.95 34.33 24.81
C ARG A 316 44.91 35.27 24.12
N GLU A 317 44.65 35.61 22.86
CA GLU A 317 45.44 36.60 22.12
C GLU A 317 45.30 38.00 22.76
N GLU A 318 44.09 38.37 23.21
CA GLU A 318 43.86 39.59 23.98
C GLU A 318 44.57 39.58 25.35
N GLU A 319 44.54 38.46 26.07
CA GLU A 319 45.25 38.28 27.35
C GLU A 319 46.78 38.32 27.17
N GLU A 320 47.30 37.71 26.10
CA GLU A 320 48.73 37.72 25.76
C GLU A 320 49.19 39.11 25.31
N TRP A 321 48.36 39.82 24.54
CA TRP A 321 48.59 41.21 24.17
C TRP A 321 48.53 42.18 25.36
N ASN A 322 47.61 41.94 26.29
CA ASN A 322 47.37 42.80 27.45
C ASN A 322 48.15 42.36 28.71
N SER A 323 49.05 41.38 28.57
CA SER A 323 49.98 40.97 29.63
C SER A 323 51.08 42.03 29.79
N PRO A 324 51.22 42.69 30.95
CA PRO A 324 52.26 43.68 31.14
C PRO A 324 53.62 43.00 31.22
N THR A 325 54.44 43.13 30.17
CA THR A 325 55.90 43.04 30.31
C THR A 325 56.35 44.27 31.11
N SER A 326 56.25 44.23 32.44
CA SER A 326 56.81 45.30 33.29
C SER A 326 58.32 45.17 33.38
N PRO A 327 59.07 46.27 33.28
CA PRO A 327 60.32 46.40 34.01
C PRO A 327 60.13 47.44 35.11
N THR A 328 60.35 47.03 36.36
CA THR A 328 60.66 47.93 37.48
C THR A 328 61.77 48.89 37.03
N SER A 329 61.43 50.17 37.00
CA SER A 329 62.37 51.28 36.89
C SER A 329 63.19 51.35 38.17
N ASP A 330 64.48 51.02 38.12
CA ASP A 330 65.47 51.56 39.06
C ASP A 330 66.74 51.96 38.30
N GLY A 331 66.73 53.20 37.83
CA GLY A 331 67.90 53.90 37.29
C GLY A 331 68.78 54.47 38.41
N GLN A 332 69.96 53.87 38.56
CA GLN A 332 71.27 54.36 39.04
C GLN A 332 71.42 55.72 39.76
N SER A 333 72.15 55.71 40.89
CA SER A 333 73.44 56.42 41.16
C SER A 333 73.83 56.35 42.66
N PRO A 334 75.08 56.65 43.10
CA PRO A 334 76.40 56.40 42.52
C PRO A 334 77.41 55.77 43.54
N THR A 335 78.58 55.36 43.02
CA THR A 335 79.91 55.17 43.65
C THR A 335 80.09 55.55 45.14
N ASP A 336 80.71 54.69 45.95
CA ASP A 336 82.11 54.86 46.37
C ASP A 336 82.70 53.60 47.02
N ARG A 337 84.02 53.63 47.08
CA ARG A 337 85.10 52.67 47.23
C ARG A 337 85.37 52.27 48.68
N SER A 338 86.22 51.25 48.82
CA SER A 338 87.03 50.87 50.00
C SER A 338 86.25 50.22 51.15
N GLU A 339 86.74 49.23 51.91
CA GLU A 339 88.02 48.54 52.07
C GLU A 339 87.68 47.32 52.96
N ASN A 340 88.11 46.11 52.62
CA ASN A 340 89.31 45.46 53.13
C ASN A 340 89.21 44.86 54.55
N THR A 341 89.52 43.55 54.60
CA THR A 341 90.12 42.76 55.70
C THR A 341 89.36 42.55 57.01
N GLY A 342 89.22 41.26 57.37
CA GLY A 342 88.93 40.78 58.71
C GLY A 342 88.28 39.42 58.70
#